data_AF-A0A9X9XHY2-F1
#
_entry.id   AF-A0A9X9XHY2-F1
#
_cell.length_a   1.000
_cell.length_b   1.000
_cell.length_c   1.000
_cell.angle_alpha   90.00
_cell.angle_beta   90.00
_cell.angle_gamma   90.00
#
_symmetry.space_group_name_H-M   'P 1'
#
loop_
_entity.id
_entity.type
_entity.pdbx_description
1 polymer ?
#
loop_
_entity_poly.entity_id
_entity_poly.type
_entity_poly.pdbx_seq_one_letter_code
_entity_poly.pdbx_strand_id
1 'polypeptide(L)'
;METHRRPPVIDMTPEGDFRDPVPPQPGTPFDRLLARLGGTAILVAAAGGGLLLAGLAILAIGILVPLVIGAGAIGAASLWWRARRARSRGEVPPGQVRFVVIRR
;
A
#
# COMPACT_ATOMS: atom_id res chain seq x y z
N MET A 1 28.86 -7.85 26.21
CA MET A 1 29.37 -6.98 25.13
C MET A 1 29.53 -5.60 25.73
N GLU A 2 30.75 -5.24 26.13
CA GLU A 2 31.04 -3.96 26.79
C GLU A 2 31.07 -2.82 25.77
N THR A 3 30.06 -1.96 25.83
CA THR A 3 29.98 -0.75 25.02
C THR A 3 31.08 0.21 25.49
N HIS A 4 32.20 0.24 24.79
CA HIS A 4 33.28 1.21 24.97
C HIS A 4 32.73 2.62 24.64
N ARG A 5 32.10 3.26 25.61
CA ARG A 5 31.64 4.63 25.50
C ARG A 5 32.86 5.52 25.69
N ARG A 6 33.37 6.10 24.60
CA ARG A 6 34.43 7.11 24.69
C ARG A 6 33.95 8.21 25.64
N PRO A 7 34.77 8.62 26.62
CA PRO A 7 34.38 9.69 27.52
C PRO A 7 34.10 10.96 26.70
N PRO A 8 33.05 11.73 27.06
CA PRO A 8 32.70 12.93 26.33
C PRO A 8 33.85 13.94 26.43
N VAL A 9 34.30 14.44 25.28
CA VAL A 9 35.28 15.52 25.22
C VAL A 9 34.53 16.82 25.48
N ILE A 10 34.81 17.46 26.61
CA ILE A 10 34.20 18.73 27.00
C ILE A 10 35.06 19.84 26.40
N ASP A 11 34.47 20.66 25.53
CA ASP A 11 35.13 21.80 24.93
C ASP A 11 35.04 23.01 25.89
N MET A 12 36.13 23.27 26.60
CA MET A 12 36.26 24.40 27.53
C MET A 12 37.20 25.46 26.94
N THR A 13 36.98 26.71 27.33
CA THR A 13 37.96 27.78 27.15
C THR A 13 39.20 27.50 28.03
N PRO A 14 40.35 28.13 27.74
CA PRO A 14 41.53 28.02 28.61
C PRO A 14 41.27 28.42 30.07
N GLU A 15 40.22 29.22 30.30
CA GLU A 15 39.84 29.74 31.61
C GLU A 15 38.81 28.86 32.35
N GLY A 16 38.46 27.70 31.76
CA GLY A 16 37.55 26.72 32.37
C GLY A 16 36.08 26.97 32.11
N ASP A 17 35.73 27.97 31.30
CA ASP A 17 34.35 28.21 30.89
C ASP A 17 33.95 27.24 29.78
N PHE A 18 32.71 26.76 29.80
CA PHE A 18 32.16 25.99 28.68
C PHE A 18 31.98 26.92 27.47
N ARG A 19 32.35 26.46 26.27
CA ARG A 19 31.97 27.19 25.07
C ARG A 19 30.46 27.13 24.89
N ASP A 20 29.80 28.28 25.00
CA ASP A 20 28.39 28.39 24.62
C ASP A 20 28.23 28.06 23.13
N PRO A 21 27.19 27.29 22.75
CA PRO A 21 26.91 27.05 21.35
C PRO A 21 26.61 28.40 20.68
N VAL A 22 27.36 28.72 19.62
CA VAL A 22 27.10 29.90 18.81
C VAL A 22 25.64 29.83 18.34
N PRO A 23 24.82 30.86 18.61
CA PRO A 23 23.43 30.85 18.16
C PRO A 23 23.39 30.71 16.63
N PRO A 24 22.49 29.88 16.10
CA PRO A 24 22.40 29.66 14.66
C PRO A 24 22.24 31.00 13.97
N GLN A 25 23.17 31.32 13.07
CA GLN A 25 23.11 32.58 12.33
C GLN A 25 21.84 32.61 11.48
N PRO A 26 21.18 33.78 11.34
CA PRO A 26 20.03 33.91 10.46
C PRO A 26 20.43 33.46 9.05
N GLY A 27 19.82 32.37 8.57
CA GLY A 27 20.10 31.84 7.24
C GLY A 27 19.96 32.92 6.16
N THR A 28 20.78 32.82 5.13
CA THR A 28 20.82 33.79 4.04
C THR A 28 19.44 33.87 3.36
N PRO A 29 19.08 35.00 2.70
CA PRO A 29 17.84 35.07 1.93
C PRO A 29 17.75 33.96 0.86
N PHE A 30 18.90 33.49 0.36
CA PHE A 30 18.99 32.36 -0.56
C PHE A 30 18.58 31.03 0.09
N ASP A 31 18.99 30.77 1.35
CA ASP A 31 18.57 29.57 2.09
C ASP A 31 17.05 29.52 2.30
N ARG A 32 16.43 30.69 2.53
CA ARG A 32 14.96 30.78 2.65
C ARG A 32 14.26 30.49 1.32
N LEU A 33 14.84 30.93 0.21
CA LEU A 33 14.31 30.65 -1.12
C LEU A 33 14.43 29.16 -1.45
N LEU A 34 15.58 28.55 -1.18
CA LEU A 34 15.83 27.12 -1.32
C LEU A 34 14.87 26.30 -0.45
N ALA A 35 14.65 26.69 0.82
CA ALA A 35 13.72 25.99 1.70
C ALA A 35 12.29 26.03 1.17
N ARG A 36 11.84 27.18 0.64
CA ARG A 36 10.52 27.32 0.00
C ARG A 36 10.40 26.49 -1.27
N LEU A 37 11.40 26.53 -2.14
CA LEU A 37 11.44 25.74 -3.38
C LEU A 37 11.48 24.24 -3.09
N GLY A 38 12.25 23.81 -2.09
CA GLY A 38 12.30 22.41 -1.66
C GLY A 38 10.94 21.95 -1.14
N GLY A 39 10.29 22.76 -0.30
CA GLY A 39 8.95 22.48 0.21
C GLY A 39 7.90 22.37 -0.90
N THR A 40 7.89 23.31 -1.85
CA THR A 40 6.94 23.26 -2.97
C THR A 40 7.25 22.10 -3.93
N ALA A 41 8.52 21.81 -4.19
CA ALA A 41 8.93 20.68 -5.02
C ALA A 41 8.45 19.34 -4.44
N ILE A 42 8.59 19.14 -3.12
CA ILE A 42 8.08 17.94 -2.44
C ILE A 42 6.55 17.84 -2.57
N LEU A 43 5.83 18.95 -2.40
CA LEU A 43 4.38 18.97 -2.53
C LEU A 43 3.93 18.60 -3.95
N VAL A 44 4.57 19.18 -4.97
CA VAL A 44 4.30 18.89 -6.38
C VAL A 44 4.63 17.43 -6.71
N ALA A 45 5.76 16.92 -6.22
CA ALA A 45 6.14 15.52 -6.42
C ALA A 45 5.15 14.56 -5.75
N ALA A 46 4.72 14.84 -4.53
CA ALA A 46 3.72 14.05 -3.83
C ALA A 46 2.37 14.07 -4.55
N ALA A 47 1.92 15.25 -5.00
CA ALA A 47 0.68 15.39 -5.76
C ALA A 47 0.75 14.64 -7.11
N GLY A 48 1.85 14.79 -7.85
CA GLY A 48 2.07 14.09 -9.12
C GLY A 48 2.13 12.57 -8.94
N GLY A 49 2.87 12.10 -7.93
CA GLY A 49 2.92 10.67 -7.59
C GLY A 49 1.56 10.12 -7.18
N GLY A 50 0.80 10.86 -6.36
CA GLY A 50 -0.56 10.49 -5.99
C GLY A 50 -1.50 10.42 -7.19
N LEU A 51 -1.43 11.39 -8.10
CA LEU A 51 -2.25 11.43 -9.31
C LEU A 51 -1.90 10.27 -10.26
N LEU A 52 -0.61 9.93 -10.38
CA LEU A 52 -0.16 8.77 -11.15
C LEU A 52 -0.72 7.46 -10.57
N LEU A 53 -0.63 7.27 -9.25
CA LEU A 53 -1.18 6.09 -8.58
C LEU A 53 -2.70 6.00 -8.73
N ALA A 54 -3.41 7.13 -8.61
CA ALA A 54 -4.85 7.19 -8.83
C ALA A 54 -5.22 6.81 -10.28
N GLY A 55 -4.50 7.34 -11.27
CA GLY A 55 -4.69 6.97 -12.67
C GLY A 55 -4.46 5.48 -12.91
N LEU A 56 -3.41 4.91 -12.31
CA LEU A 56 -3.12 3.48 -12.40
C LEU A 56 -4.21 2.63 -11.74
N ALA A 57 -4.74 3.06 -10.60
CA ALA A 57 -5.85 2.40 -9.93
C ALA A 57 -7.13 2.41 -10.78
N ILE A 58 -7.46 3.56 -11.41
CA ILE A 58 -8.60 3.67 -12.31
C ILE A 58 -8.44 2.73 -13.51
N LEU A 59 -7.23 2.68 -14.11
CA LEU A 59 -6.93 1.76 -15.21
C LEU A 59 -7.10 0.29 -14.78
N ALA A 60 -6.55 -0.07 -13.62
CA ALA A 60 -6.66 -1.42 -13.08
C ALA A 60 -8.12 -1.81 -12.84
N ILE A 61 -8.92 -0.94 -12.22
CA ILE A 61 -10.35 -1.16 -11.99
C ILE A 61 -11.09 -1.27 -13.33
N GLY A 62 -10.80 -0.38 -14.28
CA GLY A 62 -11.40 -0.37 -15.62
C GLY A 62 -11.17 -1.68 -16.39
N ILE A 63 -10.05 -2.37 -16.14
CA ILE A 63 -9.74 -3.69 -16.71
C ILE A 63 -10.35 -4.82 -15.87
N LEU A 64 -10.26 -4.72 -14.53
CA LEU A 64 -10.67 -5.78 -13.63
C LEU A 64 -12.18 -5.98 -13.62
N VAL A 65 -12.96 -4.90 -13.65
CA VAL A 65 -14.43 -4.94 -13.65
C VAL A 65 -14.99 -5.77 -14.81
N PRO A 66 -14.67 -5.49 -16.09
CA PRO A 66 -15.18 -6.30 -17.20
C PRO A 66 -14.68 -7.75 -17.15
N LEU A 67 -13.46 -8.00 -16.68
CA LEU A 67 -12.95 -9.36 -16.48
C LEU A 67 -13.78 -10.14 -15.45
N VAL A 68 -14.08 -9.53 -14.30
CA VAL A 68 -14.90 -10.16 -13.25
C VAL A 68 -16.32 -10.41 -13.75
N ILE A 69 -16.91 -9.45 -14.47
CA ILE A 69 -18.23 -9.61 -15.08
C ILE A 69 -18.21 -10.78 -16.09
N GLY A 70 -17.21 -10.83 -16.97
CA GLY A 70 -17.06 -11.90 -17.96
C GLY A 70 -16.88 -13.28 -17.30
N ALA A 71 -16.01 -13.39 -16.30
CA ALA A 71 -15.80 -14.63 -15.55
C ALA A 71 -17.09 -15.08 -14.83
N GLY A 72 -17.80 -14.14 -14.20
CA GLY A 72 -19.08 -14.40 -13.56
C GLY A 72 -20.14 -14.89 -14.55
N ALA A 73 -20.24 -14.26 -15.71
CA ALA A 73 -21.16 -14.65 -16.78
C ALA A 73 -20.85 -16.06 -17.30
N ILE A 74 -19.58 -16.38 -17.55
CA ILE A 74 -19.15 -17.71 -18.00
C ILE A 74 -19.45 -18.77 -16.93
N GLY A 75 -19.16 -18.48 -15.66
CA GLY A 75 -19.46 -19.38 -14.54
C GLY A 75 -20.97 -19.65 -14.42
N ALA A 76 -21.78 -18.59 -14.48
CA ALA A 76 -23.23 -18.69 -14.44
C ALA A 76 -23.79 -19.48 -15.63
N ALA A 77 -23.33 -19.20 -16.85
CA ALA A 77 -23.72 -19.93 -18.05
C ALA A 77 -23.35 -21.41 -17.96
N SER A 78 -22.15 -21.72 -17.46
CA SER A 78 -21.66 -23.08 -17.27
C SER A 78 -22.52 -23.86 -16.27
N LEU A 79 -22.85 -23.24 -15.13
CA LEU A 79 -23.71 -23.84 -14.11
C LEU A 79 -25.14 -24.04 -14.62
N TRP A 80 -25.67 -23.04 -15.33
CA TRP A 80 -27.01 -23.10 -15.94
C TRP A 80 -27.11 -24.23 -16.96
N TRP A 81 -26.12 -24.37 -17.85
CA TRP A 81 -26.09 -25.43 -18.85
C TRP A 81 -26.05 -26.81 -18.20
N ARG A 82 -25.23 -26.97 -17.15
CA ARG A 82 -25.13 -28.21 -16.38
C ARG A 82 -26.43 -28.53 -15.64
N ALA A 83 -27.05 -27.55 -15.00
CA ALA A 83 -28.34 -27.71 -14.32
C ALA A 83 -29.45 -28.06 -15.30
N ARG A 84 -29.47 -27.43 -16.48
CA ARG A 84 -30.42 -27.75 -17.56
C ARG A 84 -30.25 -29.19 -18.01
N ARG A 85 -29.02 -29.65 -18.21
CA ARG A 85 -28.73 -31.04 -18.63
C ARG A 85 -29.09 -32.08 -17.56
N ALA A 86 -28.94 -31.75 -16.29
CA ALA A 86 -29.39 -32.60 -15.18
C ALA A 86 -30.92 -32.73 -15.14
N ARG A 87 -31.64 -31.62 -15.37
CA ARG A 87 -33.10 -31.63 -15.52
C ARG A 87 -33.57 -32.48 -16.71
N SER A 88 -32.86 -32.43 -17.84
CA SER A 88 -33.16 -33.27 -19.02
C SER A 88 -32.98 -34.78 -18.76
N ARG A 89 -32.15 -35.15 -17.77
CA ARG A 89 -31.91 -36.53 -17.35
C ARG A 89 -32.82 -36.96 -16.19
N GLY A 90 -33.76 -36.13 -15.75
CA GLY A 90 -34.67 -36.43 -14.64
C GLY A 90 -34.03 -36.33 -13.25
N GLU A 91 -32.79 -35.83 -13.14
CA GLU A 91 -32.06 -35.74 -11.87
C GLU A 91 -31.99 -34.29 -11.37
N VAL A 92 -32.96 -33.85 -10.53
CA VAL A 92 -32.68 -32.81 -9.50
C VAL A 92 -33.74 -32.86 -8.38
N PRO A 93 -33.40 -32.69 -7.09
CA PRO A 93 -32.76 -31.46 -6.59
C PRO A 93 -31.36 -31.62 -5.93
N PRO A 94 -30.61 -30.50 -5.82
CA PRO A 94 -29.39 -30.38 -5.04
C PRO A 94 -29.77 -30.21 -3.56
N GLY A 95 -29.38 -31.17 -2.73
CA GLY A 95 -29.76 -31.20 -1.32
C GLY A 95 -29.60 -32.59 -0.70
N GLN A 96 -29.53 -33.64 -1.53
CA GLN A 96 -29.25 -34.98 -1.04
C GLN A 96 -27.74 -35.20 -0.94
N VAL A 97 -27.16 -34.76 0.17
CA VAL A 97 -25.93 -35.36 0.68
C VAL A 97 -26.26 -36.84 0.86
N ARG A 98 -25.81 -37.69 -0.08
CA ARG A 98 -26.06 -39.13 -0.03
C ARG A 98 -25.17 -39.68 1.08
N PHE A 99 -25.69 -39.69 2.31
CA PHE A 99 -25.05 -40.33 3.44
C PHE A 99 -24.94 -41.82 3.14
N VAL A 100 -23.73 -42.26 2.77
CA VAL A 100 -23.40 -43.68 2.69
C VAL A 100 -23.22 -44.15 4.13
N VAL A 101 -24.30 -44.63 4.74
CA VAL A 101 -24.21 -45.32 6.03
C VAL A 101 -23.68 -46.72 5.77
N ILE A 102 -22.38 -46.90 6.00
CA ILE A 102 -21.75 -48.22 6.04
C ILE A 102 -22.23 -48.89 7.33
N ARG A 103 -23.13 -49.88 7.22
CA ARG A 103 -23.39 -50.80 8.33
C ARG A 103 -22.31 -51.88 8.30
N ARG A 104 -21.49 -51.92 9.35
CA ARG A 104 -20.61 -53.04 9.69
C ARG A 104 -21.43 -54.19 10.26
#